data_AF-A0A1S3Y6C1-F1
#
_entry.id   AF-A0A1S3Y6C1-F1
#
_cell.length_a   1.000
_cell.length_b   1.000
_cell.length_c   1.000
_cell.angle_alpha   90.00
_cell.angle_beta   90.00
_cell.angle_gamma   90.00
#
_symmetry.space_group_name_H-M   'P 1'
#
loop_
_entity.id
_entity.type
_entity.pdbx_description
1 polymer ?
#
loop_
_entity_poly.entity_id
_entity_poly.type
_entity_poly.pdbx_seq_one_letter_code
_entity_poly.pdbx_strand_id
1 'polypeptide(L)'
;MKIVILFSFLHLLIAFSSCNARITTPNQLLPPLVRDNQGEILTSDSRYFMLPGAGGGGVTRDLGNGTETSSNFVCPFQVVQSRKDLDPGMPVFLKPRNNQVKKISESTSLNIKFYLNPTFA
;
A
#
# COMPACT_ATOMS: atom_id res chain seq x y z
N MET A 1 28.19 55.04 32.60
CA MET A 1 28.82 53.88 31.90
C MET A 1 28.23 52.52 32.28
N LYS A 2 28.05 52.18 33.56
CA LYS A 2 27.50 50.88 34.00
C LYS A 2 26.10 50.53 33.46
N ILE A 3 25.17 51.51 33.43
CA ILE A 3 23.79 51.29 32.97
C ILE A 3 23.71 51.01 31.45
N VAL A 4 24.53 51.70 30.65
CA VAL A 4 24.58 51.52 29.19
C VAL A 4 25.13 50.14 28.82
N ILE A 5 26.13 49.65 29.58
CA ILE A 5 26.67 48.30 29.42
C ILE A 5 25.60 47.24 29.77
N LEU A 6 24.79 47.48 30.82
CA LEU A 6 23.72 46.58 31.23
C LEU A 6 22.64 46.43 30.14
N PHE A 7 22.22 47.54 29.53
CA PHE A 7 21.24 47.50 28.44
C PHE A 7 21.78 46.82 27.18
N SER A 8 23.08 46.97 26.88
CA SER A 8 23.75 46.30 25.75
C SER A 8 23.81 44.77 25.95
N PHE A 9 24.14 44.30 27.15
CA PHE A 9 24.13 42.88 27.49
C PHE A 9 22.72 42.26 27.43
N LEU A 10 21.70 43.02 27.83
CA LEU A 10 20.30 42.56 27.78
C LEU A 10 19.81 42.37 26.34
N HIS A 11 20.19 43.25 25.41
CA HIS A 11 19.83 43.11 23.99
C HIS A 11 20.56 41.93 23.32
N LEU A 12 21.81 41.66 23.71
CA LEU A 12 22.57 40.53 23.20
C LEU A 12 21.95 39.18 23.65
N LEU A 13 21.48 39.08 24.90
CA LEU A 13 20.81 37.88 25.42
C LEU A 13 19.48 37.55 24.72
N ILE A 14 18.72 38.57 24.30
CA ILE A 14 17.45 38.40 23.57
C ILE A 14 17.72 37.94 22.12
N ALA A 15 18.78 38.44 21.48
CA ALA A 15 19.17 38.02 20.13
C ALA A 15 19.64 36.55 20.07
N PHE A 16 20.37 36.07 21.08
CA PHE A 16 20.84 34.68 21.13
C PHE A 16 19.74 33.65 21.49
N SER A 17 18.65 34.06 22.16
CA SER A 17 17.52 33.16 22.46
C SER A 17 16.64 32.85 21.24
N SER A 18 16.77 33.62 20.15
CA SER A 18 15.93 33.47 18.95
C SER A 18 16.44 32.41 17.97
N CYS A 19 17.64 31.85 18.19
CA CYS A 19 18.30 30.95 17.23
C CYS A 19 18.14 29.45 17.55
N ASN A 20 17.57 29.09 18.71
CA ASN A 20 17.46 27.71 19.15
C ASN A 20 15.99 27.26 19.23
N ALA A 21 15.36 26.96 18.10
CA ALA A 21 14.30 25.94 18.03
C ALA A 21 13.74 25.79 16.60
N ARG A 22 14.53 25.25 15.67
CA ARG A 22 13.98 24.42 14.58
C ARG A 22 14.92 23.25 14.30
N ILE A 23 15.08 22.38 15.30
CA ILE A 23 15.39 20.98 14.98
C ILE A 23 14.07 20.42 14.46
N THR A 24 13.84 20.56 13.15
CA THR A 24 12.86 19.74 12.46
C THR A 24 13.43 18.33 12.55
N THR A 25 12.98 17.57 13.54
CA THR A 25 13.06 16.11 13.47
C THR A 25 12.55 15.77 12.06
N PRO A 26 13.27 14.96 11.26
CA PRO A 26 12.65 14.43 10.05
C PRO A 26 11.44 13.68 10.57
N ASN A 27 10.24 14.23 10.37
CA ASN A 27 9.02 13.46 10.56
C ASN A 27 9.22 12.27 9.63
N GLN A 28 9.53 11.09 10.18
CA GLN A 28 9.45 9.87 9.41
C GLN A 28 7.99 9.77 9.01
N LEU A 29 7.70 10.26 7.80
CA LEU A 29 6.38 10.21 7.23
C LEU A 29 6.04 8.73 7.20
N LEU A 30 5.05 8.33 8.01
CA LEU A 30 4.55 6.97 7.99
C LEU A 30 4.19 6.64 6.54
N PRO A 31 4.51 5.42 6.05
CA PRO A 31 4.20 5.04 4.68
C PRO A 31 2.71 5.31 4.38
N PRO A 32 2.38 5.89 3.22
CA PRO A 32 1.00 6.18 2.86
C PRO A 32 0.10 4.94 2.91
N LEU A 33 -1.17 5.12 3.28
CA LEU A 33 -2.15 4.06 3.19
C LEU A 33 -2.51 3.80 1.73
N VAL A 34 -2.55 2.53 1.34
CA VAL A 34 -2.96 2.15 -0.02
C VAL A 34 -4.47 2.29 -0.12
N ARG A 35 -4.94 2.84 -1.24
CA ARG A 35 -6.36 3.07 -1.52
C ARG A 35 -6.80 2.34 -2.77
N ASP A 36 -8.05 1.94 -2.83
CA ASP A 36 -8.67 1.41 -4.04
C ASP A 36 -9.05 2.52 -5.02
N ASN A 37 -9.67 2.14 -6.14
CA ASN A 37 -10.11 3.08 -7.17
C ASN A 37 -11.36 3.89 -6.78
N GLN A 38 -11.97 3.64 -5.63
CA GLN A 38 -12.98 4.50 -5.01
C GLN A 38 -12.36 5.46 -3.98
N GLY A 39 -11.06 5.31 -3.67
CA GLY A 39 -10.36 6.10 -2.67
C GLY A 39 -10.46 5.53 -1.25
N GLU A 40 -11.04 4.34 -1.06
CA GLU A 40 -11.17 3.70 0.24
C GLU A 40 -9.88 2.98 0.64
N ILE A 41 -9.60 2.92 1.94
CA ILE A 41 -8.36 2.33 2.46
C ILE A 41 -8.42 0.80 2.34
N LEU A 42 -7.35 0.19 1.84
CA LEU A 42 -7.24 -1.25 1.75
C LEU A 42 -7.17 -1.89 3.15
N THR A 43 -7.99 -2.93 3.34
CA THR A 43 -8.13 -3.67 4.60
C THR A 43 -7.87 -5.16 4.38
N SER A 44 -7.45 -5.86 5.44
CA SER A 44 -7.05 -7.27 5.31
C SER A 44 -8.21 -8.26 5.27
N ASP A 45 -9.42 -7.86 5.64
CA ASP A 45 -10.66 -8.65 5.62
C ASP A 45 -11.47 -8.48 4.33
N SER A 46 -11.19 -7.43 3.56
CA SER A 46 -11.87 -7.15 2.29
C SER A 46 -11.26 -7.90 1.10
N ARG A 47 -12.06 -8.01 0.04
CA ARG A 47 -11.70 -8.66 -1.23
C ARG A 47 -11.51 -7.60 -2.30
N TYR A 48 -10.44 -7.73 -3.08
CA TYR A 48 -10.10 -6.78 -4.13
C TYR A 48 -9.88 -7.50 -5.45
N PHE A 49 -10.32 -6.89 -6.55
CA PHE A 49 -9.88 -7.27 -7.88
C PHE A 49 -8.62 -6.49 -8.21
N MET A 50 -7.61 -7.18 -8.74
CA MET A 50 -6.39 -6.53 -9.23
C MET A 50 -6.57 -6.21 -10.70
N LEU A 51 -6.83 -4.93 -10.99
CA LEU A 51 -7.07 -4.43 -12.34
C LEU A 51 -5.83 -3.68 -12.86
N PRO A 52 -5.55 -3.75 -14.17
CA PRO A 52 -4.47 -3.00 -14.78
C PRO A 52 -4.80 -1.51 -14.82
N GLY A 53 -3.77 -0.66 -14.80
CA GLY A 53 -3.93 0.77 -15.03
C GLY A 53 -4.33 1.11 -16.48
N ALA A 54 -4.00 0.23 -17.44
CA ALA A 54 -4.37 0.36 -18.84
C ALA A 54 -4.33 -1.01 -19.55
N GLY A 55 -5.39 -1.33 -20.30
CA GLY A 55 -5.49 -2.51 -21.18
C GLY A 55 -5.52 -3.87 -20.47
N GLY A 56 -6.26 -4.82 -21.02
CA GLY A 56 -6.41 -6.17 -20.46
C GLY A 56 -7.41 -6.24 -19.31
N GLY A 57 -7.71 -7.46 -18.88
CA GLY A 57 -8.57 -7.75 -17.73
C GLY A 57 -7.79 -7.86 -16.42
N GLY A 58 -8.46 -8.32 -15.37
CA GLY A 58 -7.88 -8.49 -14.04
C GLY A 58 -7.08 -9.77 -13.85
N VAL A 59 -6.49 -9.92 -12.67
CA VAL A 59 -5.66 -11.08 -12.30
C VAL A 59 -6.53 -12.32 -12.05
N THR A 60 -6.16 -13.45 -12.64
CA THR A 60 -6.86 -14.74 -12.50
C THR A 60 -5.87 -15.90 -12.46
N ARG A 61 -6.38 -17.14 -12.38
CA ARG A 61 -5.61 -18.37 -12.49
C ARG A 61 -5.85 -19.03 -13.84
N ASP A 62 -4.78 -19.43 -14.51
CA ASP A 62 -4.85 -20.16 -15.78
C ASP A 62 -3.67 -21.15 -15.91
N LEU A 63 -3.63 -21.89 -17.01
CA LEU A 63 -2.55 -22.82 -17.37
C LEU A 63 -1.29 -22.12 -17.88
N GLY A 64 -1.34 -20.79 -18.10
CA GLY A 64 -0.19 -19.97 -18.49
C GLY A 64 0.14 -19.95 -19.98
N ASN A 65 -0.14 -21.04 -20.66
CA ASN A 65 -0.03 -21.17 -22.11
C ASN A 65 -1.43 -21.45 -22.63
N GLY A 66 -1.93 -20.67 -23.61
CA GLY A 66 -3.29 -20.76 -24.15
C GLY A 66 -3.63 -22.06 -24.89
N THR A 67 -3.11 -23.20 -24.44
CA THR A 67 -3.43 -24.54 -24.91
C THR A 67 -4.82 -24.90 -24.44
N GLU A 68 -5.70 -25.08 -25.41
CA GLU A 68 -7.01 -25.66 -25.20
C GLU A 68 -6.88 -27.00 -24.47
N THR A 69 -7.85 -27.20 -23.60
CA THR A 69 -7.94 -28.24 -22.60
C THR A 69 -7.91 -29.61 -23.29
N SER A 70 -6.74 -30.26 -23.30
CA SER A 70 -6.74 -31.72 -23.40
C SER A 70 -7.48 -32.27 -22.18
N SER A 71 -8.28 -33.31 -22.38
CA SER A 71 -9.31 -33.87 -21.49
C SER A 71 -8.84 -34.44 -20.14
N ASN A 72 -7.68 -34.02 -19.64
CA ASN A 72 -7.18 -34.35 -18.31
C ASN A 72 -7.24 -33.09 -17.46
N PHE A 73 -7.88 -33.16 -16.29
CA PHE A 73 -7.97 -32.05 -15.34
C PHE A 73 -6.58 -31.49 -15.03
N VAL A 74 -6.28 -30.29 -15.54
CA VAL A 74 -5.08 -29.55 -15.19
C VAL A 74 -5.49 -28.43 -14.24
N CYS A 75 -5.04 -28.50 -12.98
CA CYS A 75 -5.23 -27.41 -12.02
C CYS A 75 -4.60 -26.11 -12.57
N PRO A 76 -5.35 -25.01 -12.74
CA PRO A 76 -4.74 -23.74 -13.15
C PRO A 76 -3.88 -23.20 -12.00
N PHE A 77 -2.56 -23.30 -12.13
CA PHE A 77 -1.59 -22.92 -11.10
C PHE A 77 -0.87 -21.60 -11.39
N GLN A 78 -0.95 -21.08 -12.62
CA GLN A 78 -0.28 -19.83 -12.96
C GLN A 78 -1.18 -18.64 -12.66
N VAL A 79 -0.58 -17.61 -12.06
CA VAL A 79 -1.22 -16.30 -11.88
C VAL A 79 -1.00 -15.51 -13.17
N VAL A 80 -2.09 -15.17 -13.85
CA VAL A 80 -2.04 -14.47 -15.14
C VAL A 80 -2.94 -13.23 -15.11
N GLN A 81 -2.68 -12.28 -16.01
CA GLN A 81 -3.63 -11.24 -16.33
C GLN A 81 -4.60 -11.76 -17.40
N SER A 82 -5.90 -11.57 -17.21
CA SER A 82 -6.89 -11.93 -18.23
C SER A 82 -6.69 -11.10 -19.49
N ARG A 83 -6.85 -11.74 -20.66
CA ARG A 83 -6.78 -11.06 -21.97
C ARG A 83 -8.09 -10.35 -22.34
N LYS A 84 -9.15 -10.54 -21.55
CA LYS A 84 -10.47 -10.00 -21.81
C LYS A 84 -10.67 -8.76 -20.94
N ASP A 85 -10.77 -7.58 -21.56
CA ASP A 85 -10.88 -6.29 -20.84
C ASP A 85 -12.07 -6.24 -19.86
N LEU A 86 -13.16 -6.94 -20.17
CA LEU A 86 -14.36 -7.00 -19.33
C LEU A 86 -14.30 -8.07 -18.24
N ASP A 87 -13.24 -8.89 -18.19
CA ASP A 87 -13.07 -9.92 -17.17
C ASP A 87 -12.29 -9.33 -15.98
N PRO A 88 -12.95 -9.11 -14.82
CA PRO A 88 -12.28 -8.58 -13.64
C PRO A 88 -11.32 -9.59 -12.99
N GLY A 89 -11.32 -10.85 -13.45
CA GLY A 89 -10.52 -11.93 -12.89
C GLY A 89 -11.08 -12.46 -11.58
N MET A 90 -10.19 -12.96 -10.72
CA MET A 90 -10.55 -13.53 -9.42
C MET A 90 -10.22 -12.55 -8.30
N PRO A 91 -11.13 -12.35 -7.33
CA PRO A 91 -10.85 -11.47 -6.21
C PRO A 91 -9.80 -12.10 -5.29
N VAL A 92 -8.98 -11.26 -4.66
CA VAL A 92 -7.94 -11.67 -3.71
C VAL A 92 -8.12 -11.03 -2.35
N PHE A 93 -7.62 -11.71 -1.33
CA PHE A 93 -7.31 -11.10 -0.04
C PHE A 93 -5.86 -10.65 -0.01
N LEU A 94 -5.65 -9.45 0.55
CA LEU A 94 -4.34 -8.92 0.90
C LEU A 94 -4.13 -9.15 2.41
N LYS A 95 -3.32 -10.13 2.78
CA LYS A 95 -3.10 -10.51 4.18
C LYS A 95 -1.71 -10.04 4.64
N PRO A 96 -1.60 -8.99 5.46
CA PRO A 96 -0.34 -8.60 6.05
C PRO A 96 0.34 -9.77 6.76
N ARG A 97 1.66 -9.86 6.64
CA ARG A 97 2.45 -10.87 7.36
C ARG A 97 2.26 -10.73 8.88
N ASN A 98 2.14 -9.49 9.37
CA ASN A 98 1.74 -9.21 10.74
C ASN A 98 0.21 -9.08 10.83
N ASN A 99 -0.45 -10.03 11.48
CA ASN A 99 -1.91 -10.12 11.59
C ASN A 99 -2.55 -8.97 12.41
N GLN A 100 -1.75 -8.20 13.15
CA GLN A 100 -2.19 -6.99 13.86
C GLN A 100 -2.42 -5.82 12.91
N VAL A 101 -1.81 -5.82 11.72
CA VAL A 101 -2.00 -4.79 10.69
C VAL A 101 -3.37 -4.98 10.04
N LYS A 102 -4.26 -4.01 10.22
CA LYS A 102 -5.62 -4.02 9.65
C LYS A 102 -5.75 -3.15 8.41
N LYS A 103 -5.05 -2.01 8.39
CA LYS A 103 -4.99 -1.09 7.26
C LYS A 103 -3.66 -1.27 6.54
N ILE A 104 -3.69 -1.37 5.22
CA ILE A 104 -2.50 -1.66 4.42
C ILE A 104 -1.83 -0.34 4.03
N SER A 105 -0.55 -0.18 4.38
CA SER A 105 0.28 0.91 3.89
C SER A 105 1.24 0.43 2.82
N GLU A 106 1.79 1.36 2.03
CA GLU A 106 2.89 1.09 1.13
C GLU A 106 4.04 0.38 1.87
N SER A 107 4.76 -0.47 1.13
CA SER A 107 5.85 -1.31 1.66
C SER A 107 5.47 -2.30 2.78
N THR A 108 4.17 -2.47 3.07
CA THR A 108 3.72 -3.55 3.96
C THR A 108 4.01 -4.91 3.32
N SER A 109 4.64 -5.82 4.06
CA SER A 109 4.78 -7.21 3.62
C SER A 109 3.43 -7.93 3.60
N LEU A 110 3.00 -8.41 2.44
CA LEU A 110 1.69 -9.05 2.22
C LEU A 110 1.84 -10.49 1.73
N ASN A 111 0.88 -11.33 2.12
CA ASN A 111 0.53 -12.55 1.42
C ASN A 111 -0.73 -12.27 0.60
N ILE A 112 -0.72 -12.64 -0.68
CA ILE A 112 -1.87 -12.45 -1.58
C ILE A 112 -2.51 -13.81 -1.82
N LYS A 113 -3.81 -13.92 -1.59
CA LYS A 113 -4.53 -15.20 -1.70
C LYS A 113 -5.81 -15.01 -2.51
N PHE A 114 -6.02 -15.83 -3.53
CA PHE A 114 -7.31 -15.87 -4.21
C PHE A 114 -8.43 -16.23 -3.23
N TYR A 115 -9.55 -15.54 -3.37
CA TYR A 115 -10.79 -15.94 -2.74
C TYR A 115 -11.39 -17.08 -3.56
N LEU A 116 -11.39 -18.28 -2.98
CA LEU A 116 -12.07 -19.44 -3.54
C LEU A 116 -13.48 -19.46 -2.94
N ASN A 117 -14.50 -19.31 -3.78
CA ASN A 117 -15.87 -19.52 -3.33
C ASN A 117 -16.05 -21.02 -3.07
N PRO A 118 -16.40 -21.46 -1.84
CA PRO A 118 -16.50 -22.87 -1.49
C PRO A 118 -17.56 -23.66 -2.28
N THR A 119 -18.39 -23.01 -3.10
CA THR A 119 -19.36 -23.67 -3.97
C THR A 119 -18.74 -24.46 -5.14
N PHE A 120 -17.43 -24.32 -5.38
CA PHE A 120 -16.69 -25.04 -6.43
C PHE A 120 -15.47 -25.81 -5.88
N ALA A 121 -15.47 -26.15 -4.59
CA ALA A 121 -14.46 -27.02 -3.98
C ALA A 121 -14.94 -28.47 -3.93
#